data_AF-A0A2A2RBA6-F1
#
_entry.id   AF-A0A2A2RBA6-F1
#
_cell.length_a   1.000
_cell.length_b   1.000
_cell.length_c   1.000
_cell.angle_alpha   90.00
_cell.angle_beta   90.00
_cell.angle_gamma   90.00
#
_symmetry.space_group_name_H-M   'P 1'
#
loop_
_entity.id
_entity.type
_entity.pdbx_description
1 polymer ?
#
loop_
_entity_poly.entity_id
_entity_poly.type
_entity_poly.pdbx_seq_one_letter_code
_entity_poly.pdbx_strand_id
1 'polypeptide(L)'
;AWRGQFRHAVALYSDTLQPVMLDAAAEQPAFGDFYSLQMFHFGAQQMQVQLMHVRHKGPRRELGLANFSMPTNNAAQIAIRSSREQKTINLFINSVLVKQWADPEFAVGGTGVRFVAQPVGGSVRLSNLRVFEWDGRVAETLAPLVPNVTVDVGRLMNRDSVAGRLVELKDGKLRFAVADNFIEVPLDRVGQVDFATDRAQAAPFQPGDIRVFFTGRGSLTFALESWTERGVRASSANFGTAEFAPQAFSRIVFRP
;
A
#
# COMPACT_ATOMS: atom_id res chain seq x y z
N ALA A 1 6.45 -23.17 -9.63
CA ALA A 1 6.37 -23.43 -8.17
C ALA A 1 7.52 -22.72 -7.47
N TRP A 2 7.34 -22.28 -6.22
CA TRP A 2 8.43 -21.71 -5.43
C TRP A 2 9.50 -22.78 -5.18
N ARG A 3 10.77 -22.37 -5.18
CA ARG A 3 11.94 -23.24 -5.05
C ARG A 3 12.73 -22.85 -3.81
N GLY A 4 13.16 -23.87 -3.06
CA GLY A 4 13.90 -23.69 -1.82
C GLY A 4 13.00 -23.48 -0.62
N GLN A 5 13.63 -23.27 0.53
CA GLN A 5 12.97 -22.94 1.79
C GLN A 5 13.23 -21.46 2.08
N PHE A 6 12.61 -20.91 3.11
CA PHE A 6 13.11 -19.71 3.76
C PHE A 6 12.52 -19.56 5.14
N ARG A 7 13.24 -18.80 5.97
CA ARG A 7 12.73 -18.27 7.22
C ARG A 7 13.16 -16.83 7.38
N HIS A 8 12.18 -15.93 7.45
CA HIS A 8 12.42 -14.50 7.52
C HIS A 8 11.44 -13.87 8.50
N ALA A 9 11.87 -12.83 9.21
CA ALA A 9 10.98 -12.03 10.03
C ALA A 9 11.11 -10.55 9.69
N VAL A 10 9.99 -9.84 9.75
CA VAL A 10 9.95 -8.37 9.69
C VAL A 10 9.50 -7.88 11.06
N ALA A 11 10.35 -7.12 11.74
CA ALA A 11 9.98 -6.40 12.95
C ALA A 11 9.47 -5.00 12.57
N LEU A 12 8.26 -4.66 13.00
CA LEU A 12 7.62 -3.37 12.79
C LEU A 12 7.68 -2.57 14.10
N TYR A 13 8.01 -1.28 13.99
CA TYR A 13 8.12 -0.35 15.13
C TYR A 13 9.22 -0.70 16.13
N SER A 14 10.32 -1.28 15.64
CA SER A 14 11.52 -1.51 16.45
C SER A 14 12.19 -0.17 16.78
N ASP A 15 12.61 0.01 18.02
CA ASP A 15 13.45 1.14 18.47
C ASP A 15 14.95 0.80 18.46
N THR A 16 15.28 -0.49 18.28
CA THR A 16 16.64 -1.00 18.10
C THR A 16 16.82 -1.66 16.73
N LEU A 17 18.02 -1.53 16.15
CA LEU A 17 18.41 -2.26 14.94
C LEU A 17 19.07 -3.62 15.26
N GLN A 18 19.39 -3.87 16.53
CA GLN A 18 19.98 -5.14 16.93
C GLN A 18 18.94 -6.27 16.87
N PRO A 19 19.34 -7.48 16.47
CA PRO A 19 18.48 -8.65 16.56
C PRO A 19 18.06 -8.93 18.00
N VAL A 20 16.75 -8.99 18.23
CA VAL A 20 16.17 -9.46 19.49
C VAL A 20 15.93 -10.97 19.38
N MET A 21 16.56 -11.75 20.27
CA MET A 21 16.28 -13.17 20.45
C MET A 21 14.96 -13.27 21.21
N LEU A 22 13.93 -13.75 20.51
CA LEU A 22 12.57 -13.68 21.04
C LEU A 22 12.41 -14.55 22.29
N ASP A 23 12.99 -15.75 22.29
CA ASP A 23 12.98 -16.72 23.40
C ASP A 23 13.60 -16.19 24.68
N ALA A 24 14.70 -15.43 24.57
CA ALA A 24 15.40 -14.78 25.68
C ALA A 24 15.15 -13.26 25.77
N ALA A 25 13.96 -12.79 25.36
CA ALA A 25 13.61 -11.37 25.29
C ALA A 25 13.91 -10.58 26.58
N ALA A 26 13.64 -11.17 27.75
CA ALA A 26 13.81 -10.52 29.05
C ALA A 26 15.29 -10.32 29.47
N GLU A 27 16.21 -11.08 28.87
CA GLU A 27 17.64 -11.04 29.16
C GLU A 27 18.40 -10.10 28.21
N GLN A 28 17.71 -9.62 27.17
CA GLN A 28 18.26 -8.69 26.20
C GLN A 28 18.41 -7.27 26.79
N PRO A 29 19.25 -6.42 26.18
CA PRO A 29 19.18 -4.98 26.40
C PRO A 29 17.74 -4.46 26.27
N ALA A 30 17.40 -3.43 27.03
CA ALA A 30 16.06 -2.86 26.99
C ALA A 30 15.67 -2.43 25.56
N PHE A 31 14.46 -2.78 25.16
CA PHE A 31 13.85 -2.40 23.90
C PHE A 31 12.35 -2.16 24.11
N GLY A 32 11.77 -1.32 23.27
CA GLY A 32 10.35 -1.02 23.28
C GLY A 32 9.53 -2.07 22.53
N ASP A 33 8.22 -2.09 22.81
CA ASP A 33 7.28 -3.02 22.20
C ASP A 33 7.33 -2.97 20.67
N PHE A 34 7.28 -4.14 20.02
CA PHE A 34 7.29 -4.22 18.56
C PHE A 34 6.50 -5.42 18.06
N TYR A 35 6.14 -5.39 16.78
CA TYR A 35 5.47 -6.52 16.14
C TYR A 35 6.46 -7.33 15.31
N SER A 36 6.54 -8.64 15.54
CA SER A 36 7.32 -9.57 14.73
C SER A 36 6.39 -10.34 13.80
N LEU A 37 6.48 -10.09 12.50
CA LEU A 37 5.86 -10.88 11.45
C LEU A 37 6.85 -11.93 10.97
N GLN A 38 6.69 -13.17 11.42
CA GLN A 38 7.53 -14.28 11.00
C GLN A 38 6.91 -14.99 9.80
N MET A 39 7.71 -15.28 8.78
CA MET A 39 7.32 -15.93 7.54
C MET A 39 8.25 -17.12 7.31
N PHE A 40 7.65 -18.28 7.08
CA PHE A 40 8.35 -19.55 6.97
C PHE A 40 7.79 -20.34 5.79
N HIS A 41 8.67 -20.94 5.00
CA HIS A 41 8.29 -21.87 3.94
C HIS A 41 9.15 -23.12 3.97
N PHE A 42 8.50 -24.28 4.15
CA PHE A 42 9.14 -25.59 4.17
C PHE A 42 8.36 -26.58 3.31
N GLY A 43 8.79 -26.78 2.05
CA GLY A 43 8.43 -27.94 1.20
C GLY A 43 7.00 -28.01 0.64
N ALA A 44 5.96 -27.64 1.40
CA ALA A 44 4.56 -27.90 1.08
C ALA A 44 3.88 -26.90 0.12
N GLN A 45 4.65 -26.14 -0.67
CA GLN A 45 4.16 -24.98 -1.46
C GLN A 45 3.29 -23.98 -0.67
N GLN A 46 3.36 -23.99 0.67
CA GLN A 46 2.67 -23.06 1.54
C GLN A 46 3.69 -22.26 2.36
N MET A 47 3.51 -20.94 2.41
CA MET A 47 4.16 -20.09 3.39
C MET A 47 3.25 -19.94 4.59
N GLN A 48 3.79 -20.24 5.74
CA GLN A 48 3.18 -19.95 7.02
C GLN A 48 3.63 -18.55 7.47
N VAL A 49 2.72 -17.79 8.07
CA VAL A 49 2.98 -16.46 8.60
C VAL A 49 2.38 -16.34 9.98
N GLN A 50 3.19 -15.93 10.95
CA GLN A 50 2.79 -15.70 12.34
C GLN A 50 3.06 -14.24 12.71
N LEU A 51 2.06 -13.60 13.30
CA LEU A 51 2.23 -12.27 13.89
C LEU A 51 2.31 -12.38 15.42
N MET A 52 3.32 -11.76 16.00
CA MET A 52 3.50 -11.66 17.45
C MET A 52 3.70 -10.22 17.88
N HIS A 53 3.11 -9.86 19.02
CA HIS A 53 3.45 -8.66 19.76
C HIS A 53 4.54 -9.03 20.80
N VAL A 54 5.71 -8.42 20.66
CA VAL A 54 6.90 -8.70 21.46
C VAL A 54 7.14 -7.54 22.43
N ARG A 55 7.36 -7.90 23.69
CA ARG A 55 7.61 -6.98 24.81
C ARG A 55 8.93 -7.36 25.46
N HIS A 56 9.69 -6.38 25.95
CA HIS A 56 10.94 -6.64 26.68
C HIS A 56 10.66 -7.37 27.99
N LYS A 57 9.68 -6.88 28.74
CA LYS A 57 9.21 -7.49 29.99
C LYS A 57 7.76 -7.92 29.83
N GLY A 58 7.50 -9.20 30.11
CA GLY A 58 6.16 -9.79 30.06
C GLY A 58 5.97 -10.77 28.92
N PRO A 59 4.80 -11.42 28.86
CA PRO A 59 4.54 -12.47 27.89
C PRO A 59 4.44 -11.90 26.47
N ARG A 60 5.15 -12.56 25.54
CA ARG A 60 4.91 -12.40 24.10
C ARG A 60 3.47 -12.83 23.80
N ARG A 61 2.75 -12.05 22.99
CA ARG A 61 1.40 -12.40 22.57
C ARG A 61 1.40 -12.81 21.12
N GLU A 62 0.93 -14.02 20.85
CA GLU A 62 0.65 -14.46 19.48
C GLU A 62 -0.71 -13.90 19.04
N LEU A 63 -0.72 -13.16 17.93
CA LEU A 63 -1.94 -12.56 17.38
C LEU A 63 -2.58 -13.46 16.32
N GLY A 64 -1.84 -14.45 15.83
CA GLY A 64 -2.39 -15.51 15.01
C GLY A 64 -1.45 -15.99 13.92
N LEU A 65 -1.74 -17.20 13.47
CA LEU A 65 -1.06 -17.92 12.40
C LEU A 65 -1.94 -17.97 11.16
N ALA A 66 -1.33 -17.90 9.98
CA ALA A 66 -2.01 -18.10 8.70
C ALA A 66 -1.10 -18.85 7.73
N ASN A 67 -1.69 -19.61 6.81
CA ASN A 67 -0.97 -20.31 5.74
C ASN A 67 -1.45 -19.78 4.39
N PHE A 68 -0.52 -19.55 3.47
CA PHE A 68 -0.79 -19.04 2.13
C PHE A 68 -0.08 -19.89 1.09
N SER A 69 -0.73 -20.12 -0.03
CA SER A 69 -0.08 -20.76 -1.18
C SER A 69 1.06 -19.89 -1.71
N MET A 70 2.19 -20.51 -2.03
CA MET A 70 3.33 -19.82 -2.60
C MET A 70 3.11 -19.49 -4.08
N PRO A 71 3.56 -18.32 -4.54
CA PRO A 71 3.54 -17.98 -5.95
C PRO A 71 4.36 -18.94 -6.81
N THR A 72 3.91 -19.17 -8.04
CA THR A 72 4.52 -20.14 -8.95
C THR A 72 5.79 -19.63 -9.63
N ASN A 73 6.02 -18.31 -9.66
CA ASN A 73 7.16 -17.65 -10.31
C ASN A 73 8.38 -17.44 -9.39
N ASN A 74 8.41 -18.10 -8.22
CA ASN A 74 9.50 -17.96 -7.24
C ASN A 74 9.76 -16.52 -6.77
N ALA A 75 8.71 -15.68 -6.78
CA ALA A 75 8.75 -14.30 -6.33
C ALA A 75 7.40 -13.91 -5.73
N ALA A 76 7.42 -13.04 -4.71
CA ALA A 76 6.20 -12.51 -4.10
C ALA A 76 6.36 -11.03 -3.81
N GLN A 77 5.36 -10.22 -4.14
CA GLN A 77 5.28 -8.86 -3.62
C GLN A 77 4.58 -8.89 -2.27
N ILE A 78 5.32 -8.58 -1.21
CA ILE A 78 4.79 -8.46 0.14
C ILE A 78 4.58 -6.97 0.46
N ALA A 79 3.40 -6.61 0.95
CA ALA A 79 3.18 -5.32 1.59
C ALA A 79 2.58 -5.54 2.97
N ILE A 80 3.15 -4.84 3.97
CA ILE A 80 2.68 -4.85 5.34
C ILE A 80 2.19 -3.45 5.62
N ARG A 81 0.91 -3.30 5.96
CA ARG A 81 0.29 -2.01 6.25
C ARG A 81 -0.22 -2.02 7.67
N SER A 82 0.28 -1.11 8.49
CA SER A 82 -0.06 -1.04 9.91
C SER A 82 -0.72 0.29 10.24
N SER A 83 -1.78 0.25 11.03
CA SER A 83 -2.50 1.44 11.50
C SER A 83 -2.58 1.42 13.02
N ARG A 84 -2.01 2.47 13.64
CA ARG A 84 -2.10 2.67 15.10
C ARG A 84 -3.51 3.06 15.53
N GLU A 85 -4.17 3.90 14.73
CA GLU A 85 -5.54 4.36 14.99
C GLU A 85 -6.54 3.21 14.94
N GLN A 86 -6.48 2.38 13.90
CA GLN A 86 -7.37 1.22 13.76
C GLN A 86 -6.89 0.00 14.55
N LYS A 87 -5.66 0.06 15.10
CA LYS A 87 -5.03 -1.04 15.82
C LYS A 87 -4.94 -2.33 15.01
N THR A 88 -4.59 -2.21 13.74
CA THR A 88 -4.52 -3.33 12.79
C THR A 88 -3.17 -3.44 12.10
N ILE A 89 -2.78 -4.67 11.78
CA ILE A 89 -1.70 -4.99 10.85
C ILE A 89 -2.28 -5.82 9.71
N ASN A 90 -1.99 -5.41 8.49
CA ASN A 90 -2.54 -5.98 7.26
C ASN A 90 -1.41 -6.52 6.39
N LEU A 91 -1.55 -7.78 5.96
CA LEU A 91 -0.65 -8.43 5.02
C LEU A 91 -1.30 -8.52 3.64
N PHE A 92 -0.56 -8.02 2.66
CA PHE A 92 -0.88 -8.17 1.26
C PHE A 92 0.17 -9.04 0.57
N ILE A 93 -0.30 -9.98 -0.25
CA ILE A 93 0.54 -10.77 -1.15
C ILE A 93 0.07 -10.47 -2.57
N ASN A 94 0.98 -10.00 -3.42
CA ASN A 94 0.68 -9.62 -4.81
C ASN A 94 -0.50 -8.64 -4.90
N SER A 95 -0.49 -7.63 -4.02
CA SER A 95 -1.53 -6.58 -3.92
C SER A 95 -2.92 -7.05 -3.45
N VAL A 96 -3.09 -8.32 -3.10
CA VAL A 96 -4.33 -8.86 -2.50
C VAL A 96 -4.18 -8.87 -0.98
N LEU A 97 -5.16 -8.32 -0.25
CA LEU A 97 -5.23 -8.48 1.21
C LEU A 97 -5.46 -9.95 1.52
N VAL A 98 -4.52 -10.60 2.19
CA VAL A 98 -4.63 -12.02 2.55
C VAL A 98 -4.88 -12.24 4.03
N LYS A 99 -4.55 -11.25 4.88
CA LYS A 99 -4.80 -11.32 6.32
C LYS A 99 -4.80 -9.94 6.95
N GLN A 100 -5.72 -9.75 7.88
CA GLN A 100 -5.75 -8.64 8.83
C GLN A 100 -5.68 -9.22 10.25
N TRP A 101 -4.82 -8.66 11.08
CA TRP A 101 -4.79 -8.90 12.52
C TRP A 101 -5.22 -7.62 13.24
N ALA A 102 -6.14 -7.75 14.18
CA ALA A 102 -6.51 -6.68 15.09
C ALA A 102 -5.86 -6.91 16.47
N ASP A 103 -5.37 -5.85 17.09
CA ASP A 103 -4.79 -5.91 18.41
C ASP A 103 -5.38 -4.79 19.31
N PRO A 104 -6.40 -5.07 20.13
CA PRO A 104 -7.00 -4.07 21.00
C PRO A 104 -6.00 -3.38 21.95
N GLU A 105 -4.90 -4.05 22.30
CA GLU A 105 -3.83 -3.55 23.15
C GLU A 105 -2.60 -3.14 22.31
N PHE A 106 -2.84 -2.52 21.15
CA PHE A 106 -1.77 -2.09 20.26
C PHE A 106 -0.77 -1.18 20.98
N ALA A 107 0.48 -1.62 21.06
CA ALA A 107 1.56 -0.89 21.71
C ALA A 107 2.84 -1.03 20.90
N VAL A 108 3.60 0.06 20.83
CA VAL A 108 4.82 0.16 20.02
C VAL A 108 5.80 1.13 20.67
N GLY A 109 7.09 0.78 20.65
CA GLY A 109 8.16 1.58 21.25
C GLY A 109 8.97 2.41 20.26
N GLY A 110 8.94 2.08 18.96
CA GLY A 110 9.75 2.75 17.96
C GLY A 110 9.04 3.06 16.64
N THR A 111 9.84 3.40 15.64
CA THR A 111 9.41 3.71 14.27
C THR A 111 10.18 2.92 13.21
N GLY A 112 11.19 2.15 13.63
CA GLY A 112 12.05 1.39 12.72
C GLY A 112 11.38 0.13 12.18
N VAL A 113 11.84 -0.29 11.00
CA VAL A 113 11.53 -1.60 10.40
C VAL A 113 12.82 -2.38 10.28
N ARG A 114 12.83 -3.62 10.78
CA ARG A 114 14.00 -4.49 10.75
C ARG A 114 13.68 -5.80 10.03
N PHE A 115 14.53 -6.17 9.08
CA PHE A 115 14.48 -7.43 8.36
C PHE A 115 15.46 -8.42 9.01
N VAL A 116 14.97 -9.60 9.36
CA VAL A 116 15.74 -10.61 10.09
C VAL A 116 15.74 -11.90 9.28
N ALA A 117 16.87 -12.19 8.66
CA ALA A 117 17.10 -13.52 8.11
C ALA A 117 17.43 -14.48 9.26
N GLN A 118 16.78 -15.64 9.29
CA GLN A 118 17.13 -16.68 10.24
C GLN A 118 18.07 -17.69 9.55
N PRO A 119 19.05 -18.27 10.27
CA PRO A 119 20.11 -19.09 9.66
C PRO A 119 19.62 -20.36 8.96
N VAL A 120 18.40 -20.82 9.27
CA VAL A 120 17.82 -22.04 8.71
C VAL A 120 16.84 -21.71 7.58
N GLY A 121 17.05 -22.29 6.40
CA GLY A 121 16.09 -22.27 5.30
C GLY A 121 16.61 -21.70 3.98
N GLY A 122 17.86 -21.24 3.88
CA GLY A 122 18.40 -20.68 2.64
C GLY A 122 18.10 -19.19 2.45
N SER A 123 18.62 -18.62 1.36
CA SER A 123 18.67 -17.17 1.16
C SER A 123 17.51 -16.68 0.29
N VAL A 124 16.78 -15.68 0.77
CA VAL A 124 15.83 -14.88 -0.04
C VAL A 124 16.48 -13.57 -0.48
N ARG A 125 16.21 -13.16 -1.70
CA ARG A 125 16.56 -11.80 -2.16
C ARG A 125 15.42 -10.85 -1.78
N LEU A 126 15.72 -9.85 -0.97
CA LEU A 126 14.85 -8.70 -0.77
C LEU A 126 15.18 -7.64 -1.83
N SER A 127 14.16 -7.07 -2.46
CA SER A 127 14.33 -6.04 -3.47
C SER A 127 13.12 -5.10 -3.50
N ASN A 128 13.29 -3.91 -4.08
CA ASN A 128 12.23 -2.91 -4.21
C ASN A 128 11.57 -2.55 -2.85
N LEU A 129 12.41 -2.44 -1.82
CA LEU A 129 11.99 -2.06 -0.46
C LEU A 129 11.49 -0.62 -0.46
N ARG A 130 10.29 -0.41 0.05
CA ARG A 130 9.63 0.89 0.12
C ARG A 130 8.92 1.01 1.46
N VAL A 131 9.03 2.17 2.06
CA VAL A 131 8.33 2.55 3.29
C VAL A 131 7.70 3.91 3.04
N PHE A 132 6.40 4.00 3.27
CA PHE A 132 5.62 5.21 3.10
C PHE A 132 4.43 5.17 4.07
N GLU A 133 3.90 6.34 4.39
CA GLU A 133 2.71 6.45 5.22
C GLU A 133 1.48 5.86 4.52
N TRP A 134 0.60 5.26 5.30
CA TRP A 134 -0.64 4.68 4.81
C TRP A 134 -1.81 5.22 5.64
N ASP A 135 -2.89 5.61 4.97
CA ASP A 135 -4.07 6.26 5.55
C ASP A 135 -4.96 5.31 6.38
N GLY A 136 -4.51 4.09 6.65
CA GLY A 136 -5.29 3.08 7.38
C GLY A 136 -6.38 2.42 6.54
N ARG A 137 -6.63 2.83 5.29
CA ARG A 137 -7.76 2.29 4.53
C ARG A 137 -7.37 1.01 3.80
N VAL A 138 -7.93 -0.11 4.26
CA VAL A 138 -7.87 -1.39 3.56
C VAL A 138 -8.92 -1.34 2.45
N ALA A 139 -8.56 -1.73 1.23
CA ALA A 139 -9.41 -1.62 0.04
C ALA A 139 -10.65 -2.53 0.04
N GLU A 140 -11.16 -2.92 1.22
CA GLU A 140 -12.53 -3.39 1.33
C GLU A 140 -13.44 -2.18 1.13
N THR A 141 -14.24 -2.26 0.06
CA THR A 141 -15.22 -1.27 -0.43
C THR A 141 -14.76 -0.26 -1.50
N LEU A 142 -13.82 -0.60 -2.39
CA LEU A 142 -13.90 -0.02 -3.74
C LEU A 142 -14.73 -0.96 -4.60
N ALA A 143 -15.86 -0.49 -5.12
CA ALA A 143 -16.69 -1.29 -6.00
C ALA A 143 -15.85 -1.77 -7.20
N PRO A 144 -16.06 -3.01 -7.69
CA PRO A 144 -15.39 -3.46 -8.89
C PRO A 144 -15.62 -2.46 -10.03
N LEU A 145 -14.59 -2.27 -10.87
CA LEU A 145 -14.72 -1.50 -12.11
C LEU A 145 -15.91 -2.07 -12.88
N VAL A 146 -16.93 -1.24 -13.09
CA VAL A 146 -18.09 -1.64 -13.86
C VAL A 146 -17.67 -1.58 -15.33
N PRO A 147 -17.82 -2.65 -16.14
CA PRO A 147 -17.57 -2.58 -17.57
C PRO A 147 -18.68 -1.77 -18.26
N ASN A 148 -18.34 -1.06 -19.33
CA ASN A 148 -19.27 -0.28 -20.17
C ASN A 148 -19.92 0.94 -19.49
N VAL A 149 -19.24 1.56 -18.52
CA VAL A 149 -19.67 2.87 -18.01
C VAL A 149 -19.50 3.93 -19.09
N THR A 150 -20.54 4.72 -19.36
CA THR A 150 -20.56 5.77 -20.40
C THR A 150 -20.24 7.17 -19.87
N VAL A 151 -20.04 7.31 -18.56
CA VAL A 151 -19.76 8.57 -17.86
C VAL A 151 -18.72 8.34 -16.78
N ASP A 152 -17.90 9.35 -16.45
CA ASP A 152 -16.97 9.21 -15.33
C ASP A 152 -17.75 9.16 -14.00
N VAL A 153 -17.23 8.43 -13.01
CA VAL A 153 -17.83 8.27 -11.68
C VAL A 153 -16.78 8.54 -10.61
N GLY A 154 -16.93 9.64 -9.89
CA GLY A 154 -16.17 9.93 -8.67
C GLY A 154 -16.83 9.26 -7.47
N ARG A 155 -16.18 8.23 -6.91
CA ARG A 155 -16.62 7.57 -5.67
C ARG A 155 -16.00 8.28 -4.47
N LEU A 156 -16.85 8.70 -3.54
CA LEU A 156 -16.46 9.47 -2.38
C LEU A 156 -16.14 8.55 -1.20
N MET A 157 -15.34 9.06 -0.26
CA MET A 157 -14.95 8.32 0.94
C MET A 157 -16.12 7.93 1.84
N ASN A 158 -17.23 8.68 1.78
CA ASN A 158 -18.47 8.40 2.51
C ASN A 158 -19.41 7.42 1.78
N ARG A 159 -18.93 6.76 0.71
CA ARG A 159 -19.68 5.83 -0.17
C ARG A 159 -20.70 6.48 -1.10
N ASP A 160 -20.81 7.82 -1.12
CA ASP A 160 -21.55 8.52 -2.17
C ASP A 160 -20.80 8.46 -3.51
N SER A 161 -21.49 8.82 -4.59
CA SER A 161 -20.89 8.92 -5.91
C SER A 161 -21.39 10.13 -6.69
N VAL A 162 -20.50 10.75 -7.46
CA VAL A 162 -20.82 11.77 -8.45
C VAL A 162 -20.63 11.16 -9.84
N ALA A 163 -21.69 11.08 -10.63
CA ALA A 163 -21.64 10.65 -12.03
C ALA A 163 -21.68 11.88 -12.94
N GLY A 164 -20.63 12.08 -13.71
CA GLY A 164 -20.45 13.24 -14.60
C GLY A 164 -19.07 13.21 -15.25
N ARG A 165 -18.86 14.01 -16.29
CA ARG A 165 -17.54 14.08 -16.94
C ARG A 165 -16.55 14.80 -16.03
N LEU A 166 -15.43 14.17 -15.69
CA LEU A 166 -14.33 14.88 -15.03
C LEU A 166 -13.70 15.84 -16.04
N VAL A 167 -13.79 17.13 -15.76
CA VAL A 167 -13.31 18.20 -16.66
C VAL A 167 -12.10 18.96 -16.12
N GLU A 168 -11.87 18.94 -14.80
CA GLU A 168 -10.77 19.68 -14.18
C GLU A 168 -10.32 19.03 -12.86
N LEU A 169 -9.00 19.07 -12.60
CA LEU A 169 -8.42 18.85 -11.28
C LEU A 169 -7.55 20.07 -10.93
N LYS A 170 -8.05 20.95 -10.06
CA LYS A 170 -7.40 22.22 -9.73
C LYS A 170 -7.70 22.64 -8.30
N ASP A 171 -6.76 23.33 -7.66
CA ASP A 171 -6.90 23.87 -6.30
C ASP A 171 -7.37 22.82 -5.27
N GLY A 172 -6.89 21.58 -5.42
CA GLY A 172 -7.26 20.46 -4.55
C GLY A 172 -8.70 19.95 -4.72
N LYS A 173 -9.36 20.25 -5.84
CA LYS A 173 -10.73 19.83 -6.14
C LYS A 173 -10.83 19.18 -7.52
N LEU A 174 -11.70 18.18 -7.63
CA LEU A 174 -12.18 17.65 -8.90
C LEU A 174 -13.46 18.38 -9.31
N ARG A 175 -13.56 18.78 -10.57
CA ARG A 175 -14.79 19.37 -11.14
C ARG A 175 -15.42 18.38 -12.11
N PHE A 176 -16.64 17.94 -11.80
CA PHE A 176 -17.46 17.07 -12.64
C PHE A 176 -18.52 17.89 -13.35
N ALA A 177 -18.60 17.80 -14.69
CA ALA A 177 -19.72 18.31 -15.46
C ALA A 177 -20.88 17.30 -15.39
N VAL A 178 -22.02 17.74 -14.84
CA VAL A 178 -23.22 16.93 -14.61
C VAL A 178 -24.40 17.66 -15.25
N ALA A 179 -24.92 17.12 -16.36
CA ALA A 179 -25.89 17.82 -17.21
C ALA A 179 -25.40 19.24 -17.55
N ASP A 180 -26.19 20.28 -17.24
CA ASP A 180 -25.87 21.69 -17.51
C ASP A 180 -25.20 22.40 -16.32
N ASN A 181 -24.66 21.66 -15.35
CA ASN A 181 -24.03 22.21 -14.16
C ASN A 181 -22.69 21.52 -13.82
N PHE A 182 -22.00 22.05 -12.82
CA PHE A 182 -20.75 21.51 -12.31
C PHE A 182 -20.84 21.17 -10.82
N ILE A 183 -20.25 20.04 -10.45
CA ILE A 183 -20.06 19.62 -9.07
C ILE A 183 -18.56 19.63 -8.76
N GLU A 184 -18.17 20.42 -7.76
CA GLU A 184 -16.80 20.41 -7.24
C GLU A 184 -16.70 19.49 -6.01
N VAL A 185 -15.73 18.60 -6.04
CA VAL A 185 -15.47 17.66 -4.95
C VAL A 185 -14.03 17.86 -4.48
N PRO A 186 -13.80 18.18 -3.19
CA PRO A 186 -12.46 18.17 -2.60
C PRO A 186 -11.75 16.83 -2.82
N LEU A 187 -10.48 16.86 -3.26
CA LEU A 187 -9.70 15.68 -3.60
C LEU A 187 -9.54 14.72 -2.41
N ASP A 188 -9.46 15.26 -1.19
CA ASP A 188 -9.38 14.49 0.06
C ASP A 188 -10.66 13.67 0.37
N ARG A 189 -11.79 14.02 -0.26
CA ARG A 189 -13.05 13.29 -0.19
C ARG A 189 -13.22 12.25 -1.30
N VAL A 190 -12.36 12.22 -2.32
CA VAL A 190 -12.46 11.29 -3.45
C VAL A 190 -11.64 10.03 -3.20
N GLY A 191 -12.30 8.88 -3.13
CA GLY A 191 -11.67 7.58 -2.97
C GLY A 191 -11.25 6.93 -4.30
N GLN A 192 -12.00 7.16 -5.36
CA GLN A 192 -11.74 6.59 -6.67
C GLN A 192 -12.41 7.43 -7.76
N VAL A 193 -11.78 7.49 -8.92
CA VAL A 193 -12.40 7.98 -10.15
C VAL A 193 -12.39 6.84 -11.16
N ASP A 194 -13.58 6.40 -11.56
CA ASP A 194 -13.78 5.48 -12.67
C ASP A 194 -14.05 6.30 -13.92
N PHE A 195 -13.16 6.26 -14.92
CA PHE A 195 -13.42 6.94 -16.19
C PHE A 195 -14.40 6.14 -17.06
N ALA A 196 -15.17 6.85 -17.89
CA ALA A 196 -15.99 6.23 -18.93
C ALA A 196 -15.15 5.27 -19.79
N THR A 197 -15.70 4.12 -20.17
CA THR A 197 -14.95 2.98 -20.75
C THR A 197 -14.26 3.34 -22.07
N ASP A 198 -14.89 4.20 -22.87
CA ASP A 198 -14.34 4.76 -24.11
C ASP A 198 -13.16 5.72 -23.87
N ARG A 199 -13.16 6.44 -22.75
CA ARG A 199 -12.05 7.31 -22.28
C ARG A 199 -11.02 6.57 -21.41
N ALA A 200 -11.40 5.44 -20.82
CA ALA A 200 -10.53 4.58 -20.03
C ALA A 200 -9.59 3.75 -20.92
N GLN A 201 -9.75 3.82 -22.25
CA GLN A 201 -8.74 3.33 -23.18
C GLN A 201 -7.41 4.03 -22.87
N ALA A 202 -6.34 3.23 -22.76
CA ALA A 202 -5.02 3.75 -22.51
C ALA A 202 -4.69 4.81 -23.57
N ALA A 203 -4.65 6.08 -23.18
CA ALA A 203 -4.10 7.11 -24.04
C ALA A 203 -2.70 6.62 -24.49
N PRO A 204 -2.40 6.62 -25.79
CA PRO A 204 -1.10 6.17 -26.27
C PRO A 204 -0.02 6.98 -25.55
N PHE A 205 0.91 6.28 -24.91
CA PHE A 205 2.04 6.91 -24.25
C PHE A 205 2.76 7.82 -25.24
N GLN A 206 2.91 9.09 -24.87
CA GLN A 206 3.72 10.03 -25.63
C GLN A 206 5.18 9.95 -25.17
N PRO A 207 6.15 10.15 -26.07
CA PRO A 207 7.55 10.27 -25.68
C PRO A 207 7.73 11.38 -24.64
N GLY A 208 8.19 11.02 -23.44
CA GLY A 208 8.37 11.96 -22.32
C GLY A 208 7.30 11.84 -21.23
N ASP A 209 6.23 11.06 -21.45
CA ASP A 209 5.28 10.74 -20.40
C ASP A 209 5.97 10.00 -19.25
N ILE A 210 5.55 10.32 -18.04
CA ILE A 210 5.91 9.60 -16.82
C ILE A 210 4.68 8.89 -16.27
N ARG A 211 4.90 7.77 -15.59
CA ARG A 211 3.89 7.12 -14.77
C ARG A 211 4.18 7.35 -13.31
N VAL A 212 3.28 8.02 -12.62
CA VAL A 212 3.31 8.18 -11.16
C VAL A 212 2.35 7.22 -10.50
N PHE A 213 2.69 6.76 -9.30
CA PHE A 213 1.82 5.94 -8.47
C PHE A 213 1.51 6.73 -7.21
N PHE A 214 0.23 6.77 -6.82
CA PHE A 214 -0.18 7.43 -5.59
C PHE A 214 0.34 6.68 -4.36
N THR A 215 0.44 7.36 -3.21
CA THR A 215 0.76 6.75 -1.91
C THR A 215 -0.25 5.70 -1.47
N GLY A 216 -1.52 5.84 -1.85
CA GLY A 216 -2.55 4.82 -1.66
C GLY A 216 -2.55 3.74 -2.75
N ARG A 217 -3.34 3.98 -3.80
CA ARG A 217 -3.51 3.09 -4.96
C ARG A 217 -3.75 3.93 -6.21
N GLY A 218 -3.49 3.34 -7.38
CA GLY A 218 -3.72 3.96 -8.66
C GLY A 218 -2.44 4.55 -9.21
N SER A 219 -2.45 4.77 -10.52
CA SER A 219 -1.34 5.40 -11.22
C SER A 219 -1.90 6.35 -12.26
N LEU A 220 -1.21 7.47 -12.44
CA LEU A 220 -1.48 8.36 -13.55
C LEU A 220 -0.30 8.31 -14.50
N THR A 221 -0.60 8.30 -15.79
CA THR A 221 0.37 8.56 -16.86
C THR A 221 0.10 9.96 -17.39
N PHE A 222 1.14 10.79 -17.47
CA PHE A 222 1.02 12.16 -17.98
C PHE A 222 2.36 12.74 -18.44
N ALA A 223 2.29 13.84 -19.19
CA ALA A 223 3.41 14.72 -19.46
C ALA A 223 3.71 15.57 -18.21
N LEU A 224 4.93 15.46 -17.68
CA LEU A 224 5.37 16.26 -16.53
C LEU A 224 5.78 17.65 -16.99
N GLU A 225 5.04 18.68 -16.59
CA GLU A 225 5.34 20.08 -16.94
C GLU A 225 6.30 20.73 -15.93
N SER A 226 6.09 20.49 -14.64
CA SER A 226 7.02 20.94 -13.59
C SER A 226 6.82 20.16 -12.28
N TRP A 227 7.90 19.94 -11.53
CA TRP A 227 7.86 19.37 -10.19
C TRP A 227 8.67 20.26 -9.23
N THR A 228 8.02 20.80 -8.22
CA THR A 228 8.64 21.60 -7.15
C THR A 228 8.16 21.13 -5.78
N GLU A 229 8.71 21.67 -4.69
CA GLU A 229 8.20 21.41 -3.34
C GLU A 229 6.74 21.88 -3.15
N ARG A 230 6.27 22.83 -3.95
CA ARG A 230 4.92 23.40 -3.84
C ARG A 230 3.87 22.60 -4.62
N GLY A 231 4.28 21.90 -5.68
CA GLY A 231 3.33 21.31 -6.61
C GLY A 231 3.98 20.56 -7.77
N VAL A 232 3.20 19.64 -8.34
CA VAL A 232 3.48 18.88 -9.56
C VAL A 232 2.45 19.25 -10.60
N ARG A 233 2.86 19.93 -11.67
CA ARG A 233 2.00 20.24 -12.82
C ARG A 233 2.15 19.17 -13.88
N ALA A 234 1.02 18.69 -14.37
CA ALA A 234 0.90 17.56 -15.27
C ALA A 234 -0.18 17.82 -16.32
N SER A 235 0.00 17.27 -17.52
CA SER A 235 -1.06 17.25 -18.54
C SER A 235 -1.26 15.88 -19.17
N SER A 236 -2.53 15.57 -19.49
CA SER A 236 -2.93 14.32 -20.13
C SER A 236 -4.17 14.53 -21.00
N ALA A 237 -4.31 13.78 -22.08
CA ALA A 237 -5.54 13.75 -22.87
C ALA A 237 -6.77 13.29 -22.04
N ASN A 238 -6.55 12.55 -20.95
CA ASN A 238 -7.62 12.00 -20.13
C ASN A 238 -8.19 12.99 -19.11
N PHE A 239 -7.39 13.95 -18.64
CA PHE A 239 -7.81 14.86 -17.57
C PHE A 239 -7.42 16.34 -17.80
N GLY A 240 -6.84 16.68 -18.96
CA GLY A 240 -6.34 18.03 -19.22
C GLY A 240 -5.11 18.34 -18.38
N THR A 241 -4.97 19.59 -17.96
CA THR A 241 -3.92 20.04 -17.03
C THR A 241 -4.38 19.85 -15.59
N ALA A 242 -3.47 19.42 -14.74
CA ALA A 242 -3.70 19.14 -13.33
C ALA A 242 -2.50 19.55 -12.48
N GLU A 243 -2.77 19.99 -11.24
CA GLU A 243 -1.76 20.24 -10.23
C GLU A 243 -1.97 19.33 -9.02
N PHE A 244 -0.90 18.65 -8.61
CA PHE A 244 -0.90 17.71 -7.49
C PHE A 244 0.08 18.16 -6.42
N ALA A 245 -0.24 17.85 -5.16
CA ALA A 245 0.74 17.96 -4.09
C ALA A 245 1.85 16.90 -4.28
N PRO A 246 3.14 17.22 -4.15
CA PRO A 246 4.24 16.26 -4.39
C PRO A 246 4.11 14.97 -3.57
N GLN A 247 3.65 15.07 -2.33
CA GLN A 247 3.43 13.94 -1.41
C GLN A 247 2.28 13.02 -1.81
N ALA A 248 1.47 13.39 -2.82
CA ALA A 248 0.44 12.51 -3.34
C ALA A 248 1.05 11.26 -4.01
N PHE A 249 2.30 11.34 -4.49
CA PHE A 249 2.95 10.27 -5.24
C PHE A 249 4.00 9.53 -4.40
N SER A 250 4.01 8.19 -4.51
CA SER A 250 4.99 7.30 -3.87
C SER A 250 6.05 6.77 -4.82
N ARG A 251 5.81 6.86 -6.14
CA ARG A 251 6.72 6.34 -7.15
C ARG A 251 6.55 7.09 -8.46
N ILE A 252 7.66 7.32 -9.14
CA ILE A 252 7.71 7.81 -10.51
C ILE A 252 8.41 6.74 -11.36
N VAL A 253 7.91 6.52 -12.57
CA VAL A 253 8.55 5.70 -13.61
C VAL A 253 8.71 6.58 -14.84
N PHE A 254 9.96 6.79 -15.23
CA PHE A 254 10.33 7.43 -16.49
C PHE A 254 10.36 6.39 -17.60
N ARG A 255 9.88 6.76 -18.79
CA ARG A 255 9.75 5.84 -19.94
C ARG A 255 9.00 4.54 -19.57
N PRO A 256 7.77 4.66 -19.03
CA PRO A 256 6.96 3.53 -18.58
C PRO A 256 6.48 2.60 -19.70
#